data_AF-R7JFL5-F1
#
_entry.id   AF-R7JFL5-F1
#
_cell.length_a   1.000
_cell.length_b   1.000
_cell.length_c   1.000
_cell.angle_alpha   90.00
_cell.angle_beta   90.00
_cell.angle_gamma   90.00
#
_symmetry.space_group_name_H-M   'P 1'
#
loop_
_entity.id
_entity.type
_entity.pdbx_description
1 polymer ?
#
loop_
_entity_poly.entity_id
_entity_poly.type
_entity_poly.pdbx_seq_one_letter_code
_entity_poly.pdbx_strand_id
1 'polypeptide(L)'
;MTIRPVSSVSLVKTYNQLNFEGKKKKHSNNGHSSNPVSHKLAVPLAATVLAMSPMASSSANDIQVPIDNGNSIEMNDSGVEKGRLVGQETFIDVESPSLYISSTIGLVNTKDNSKNFDKIMYGVSSMVDMGGFLKTSSSEKPVTDYSDITYDLISDDGTKGLSFNVKSINVDGQTRPIFDKEKVAYVESAIKSPNNKADIAVHKENRSLRHDQISMQNVANYNIMKDAIPKKSYGKLAGSQEVTIGNDKYWLGYYSTDDNMNDAEMVTIKKNDNPELWVRDVTLYNATINPKSSNPLKIKYSLVTLEGGDRTYALIDDQLANILIQVFNNDQFKNAAKLSGVWQVNSEYMTTTKGALMPMSEVE
;
A
#
# COMPACT_ATOMS: atom_id res chain seq x y z
N MET A 1 -35.00 -39.00 -17.91
CA MET A 1 -34.95 -37.63 -17.37
C MET A 1 -33.92 -36.88 -18.20
N THR A 2 -34.37 -35.90 -18.97
CA THR A 2 -33.57 -35.19 -19.96
C THR A 2 -33.57 -33.72 -19.56
N ILE A 3 -32.40 -33.15 -19.29
CA ILE A 3 -32.24 -31.75 -18.91
C ILE A 3 -32.21 -30.92 -20.20
N ARG A 4 -33.18 -30.02 -20.34
CA ARG A 4 -33.26 -29.05 -21.44
C ARG A 4 -32.48 -27.78 -21.07
N PRO A 5 -31.66 -27.21 -21.97
CA PRO A 5 -31.16 -25.85 -21.80
C PRO A 5 -32.28 -24.84 -22.09
N VAL A 6 -32.36 -23.81 -21.23
CA VAL A 6 -33.31 -22.70 -21.34
C VAL A 6 -32.76 -21.67 -22.33
N SER A 7 -33.55 -21.36 -23.35
CA SER A 7 -33.27 -20.30 -24.33
C SER A 7 -33.70 -18.93 -23.80
N SER A 8 -32.84 -17.92 -23.94
CA SER A 8 -33.25 -16.52 -23.83
C SER A 8 -33.81 -16.06 -25.18
N VAL A 9 -35.14 -15.90 -25.23
CA VAL A 9 -35.89 -15.34 -26.35
C VAL A 9 -35.72 -13.81 -26.39
N SER A 10 -35.08 -13.35 -27.47
CA SER A 10 -35.42 -12.22 -28.34
C SER A 10 -36.20 -11.03 -27.77
N LEU A 11 -35.67 -9.82 -27.98
CA LEU A 11 -36.42 -8.80 -28.72
C LEU A 11 -35.51 -7.81 -29.46
N VAL A 12 -35.43 -8.10 -30.76
CA VAL A 12 -35.00 -7.27 -31.88
C VAL A 12 -35.62 -5.87 -31.85
N LYS A 13 -34.81 -4.82 -32.08
CA LYS A 13 -35.18 -3.75 -33.01
C LYS A 13 -33.99 -3.33 -33.87
N THR A 14 -34.19 -3.52 -35.18
CA THR A 14 -33.55 -2.87 -36.34
C THR A 14 -32.09 -3.22 -36.67
N TYR A 15 -31.94 -4.37 -37.35
CA TYR A 15 -30.99 -4.49 -38.46
C TYR A 15 -31.68 -4.15 -39.79
N ASN A 16 -30.84 -3.79 -40.77
CA ASN A 16 -31.07 -3.48 -42.19
C ASN A 16 -31.14 -1.97 -42.45
N GLN A 17 -30.21 -1.38 -43.20
CA GLN A 17 -29.90 -1.76 -44.58
C GLN A 17 -28.47 -1.36 -45.03
N LEU A 18 -27.81 -2.31 -45.71
CA LEU A 18 -27.15 -2.15 -47.02
C LEU A 18 -26.07 -1.06 -47.20
N ASN A 19 -24.81 -1.44 -47.45
CA ASN A 19 -24.32 -1.72 -48.81
C ASN A 19 -22.79 -1.92 -48.84
N PHE A 20 -22.36 -3.08 -49.34
CA PHE A 20 -21.02 -3.25 -49.91
C PHE A 20 -21.00 -2.61 -51.30
N GLU A 21 -20.64 -1.33 -51.38
CA GLU A 21 -20.26 -0.71 -52.65
C GLU A 21 -18.75 -0.45 -52.68
N GLY A 22 -18.04 -1.29 -53.44
CA GLY A 22 -16.70 -1.00 -53.87
C GLY A 22 -16.68 0.19 -54.85
N LYS A 23 -15.85 1.19 -54.57
CA LYS A 23 -15.41 2.16 -55.57
C LYS A 23 -13.90 2.06 -55.74
N LYS A 24 -13.50 1.26 -56.74
CA LYS A 24 -12.20 1.38 -57.40
C LYS A 24 -12.13 2.75 -58.09
N LYS A 25 -11.04 3.48 -57.85
CA LYS A 25 -10.67 4.68 -58.60
C LYS A 25 -10.50 4.33 -60.08
N LYS A 26 -11.17 5.08 -60.95
CA LYS A 26 -10.97 5.05 -62.41
C LYS A 26 -9.66 5.75 -62.79
N HIS A 27 -8.94 5.15 -63.71
CA HIS A 27 -7.86 5.72 -64.52
C HIS A 27 -8.41 6.73 -65.57
N SER A 28 -7.57 7.70 -65.99
CA SER A 28 -7.25 7.85 -67.43
C SER A 28 -5.94 8.62 -67.72
N ASN A 29 -5.10 7.99 -68.54
CA ASN A 29 -4.14 8.45 -69.57
C ASN A 29 -3.23 9.68 -69.36
N ASN A 30 -1.91 9.48 -69.35
CA ASN A 30 -1.06 9.51 -70.56
C ASN A 30 0.44 9.25 -70.26
N GLY A 31 1.12 8.49 -71.13
CA GLY A 31 2.54 8.70 -71.50
C GLY A 31 3.63 7.73 -71.01
N HIS A 32 3.98 6.74 -71.86
CA HIS A 32 5.32 6.08 -72.05
C HIS A 32 5.90 5.25 -70.87
N SER A 33 6.70 4.18 -71.01
CA SER A 33 7.17 3.26 -72.06
C SER A 33 7.92 2.12 -71.34
N SER A 34 7.91 0.90 -71.92
CA SER A 34 8.81 -0.27 -71.73
C SER A 34 8.69 -1.22 -70.49
N ASN A 35 8.40 -2.49 -70.83
CA ASN A 35 8.46 -3.79 -70.12
C ASN A 35 9.84 -4.18 -69.52
N PRO A 36 10.06 -5.37 -68.89
CA PRO A 36 9.16 -6.44 -68.35
C PRO A 36 9.48 -6.76 -66.85
N VAL A 37 8.80 -7.64 -66.09
CA VAL A 37 9.12 -9.08 -65.90
C VAL A 37 8.00 -9.81 -65.11
N SER A 38 7.46 -10.85 -65.75
CA SER A 38 7.01 -12.21 -65.29
C SER A 38 6.38 -12.49 -63.90
N HIS A 39 5.05 -12.64 -63.91
CA HIS A 39 4.21 -13.80 -63.55
C HIS A 39 4.59 -14.90 -62.52
N LYS A 40 3.54 -15.19 -61.69
CA LYS A 40 3.02 -16.50 -61.20
C LYS A 40 3.76 -17.13 -59.99
N LEU A 41 3.14 -17.71 -58.96
CA LEU A 41 1.84 -18.38 -58.83
C LEU A 41 1.19 -18.13 -57.44
N ALA A 42 -0.14 -18.14 -57.44
CA ALA A 42 -1.00 -18.27 -56.27
C ALA A 42 -1.30 -19.75 -55.98
N VAL A 43 -1.49 -20.12 -54.71
CA VAL A 43 -2.21 -21.32 -54.29
C VAL A 43 -3.26 -20.92 -53.24
N PRO A 44 -4.56 -21.19 -53.46
CA PRO A 44 -5.61 -20.93 -52.48
C PRO A 44 -5.80 -22.13 -51.55
N LEU A 45 -5.78 -21.91 -50.23
CA LEU A 45 -6.30 -22.88 -49.26
C LEU A 45 -7.83 -22.88 -49.34
N ALA A 46 -8.39 -23.85 -50.07
CA ALA A 46 -9.80 -24.14 -50.06
C ALA A 46 -10.17 -24.99 -48.84
N ALA A 47 -11.25 -24.57 -48.21
CA ALA A 47 -12.11 -25.25 -47.26
C ALA A 47 -12.06 -26.79 -47.24
N THR A 48 -11.94 -27.36 -46.05
CA THR A 48 -12.75 -28.52 -45.66
C THR A 48 -13.10 -28.37 -44.18
N VAL A 49 -14.30 -27.83 -43.94
CA VAL A 49 -15.01 -27.92 -42.67
C VAL A 49 -15.66 -29.30 -42.60
N LEU A 50 -15.36 -30.01 -41.51
CA LEU A 50 -16.19 -30.98 -40.77
C LEU A 50 -17.45 -31.54 -41.46
N ALA A 51 -17.53 -32.88 -41.59
CA ALA A 51 -18.72 -33.65 -41.19
C ALA A 51 -18.46 -35.16 -41.24
N MET A 52 -18.73 -35.85 -40.12
CA MET A 52 -19.56 -37.07 -39.97
C MET A 52 -19.06 -37.95 -38.81
N SER A 53 -19.87 -38.02 -37.75
CA SER A 53 -19.84 -39.02 -36.65
C SER A 53 -20.81 -40.19 -36.99
N PRO A 54 -21.02 -41.23 -36.15
CA PRO A 54 -20.17 -42.08 -35.29
C PRO A 54 -20.39 -43.61 -35.56
N MET A 55 -19.95 -44.51 -34.65
CA MET A 55 -20.12 -46.00 -34.56
C MET A 55 -19.06 -46.86 -35.29
N ALA A 56 -18.52 -47.97 -34.77
CA ALA A 56 -18.69 -48.73 -33.53
C ALA A 56 -17.43 -49.58 -33.23
N SER A 57 -17.36 -50.04 -31.98
CA SER A 57 -16.48 -51.04 -31.34
C SER A 57 -15.75 -52.07 -32.22
N SER A 58 -14.43 -52.19 -32.05
CA SER A 58 -13.79 -53.46 -31.71
C SER A 58 -12.37 -53.23 -31.17
N SER A 59 -12.02 -54.07 -30.19
CA SER A 59 -10.80 -54.14 -29.39
C SER A 59 -9.52 -54.41 -30.19
N ALA A 60 -8.45 -53.66 -29.90
CA ALA A 60 -7.07 -54.11 -30.08
C ALA A 60 -6.16 -53.41 -29.06
N ASN A 61 -5.29 -54.19 -28.41
CA ASN A 61 -4.50 -53.87 -27.22
C ASN A 61 -3.66 -52.58 -27.32
N ASP A 62 -3.82 -51.68 -26.35
CA ASP A 62 -2.91 -50.56 -26.13
C ASP A 62 -1.55 -51.06 -25.63
N ILE A 63 -0.52 -50.82 -26.43
CA ILE A 63 0.87 -50.83 -25.99
C ILE A 63 1.05 -49.59 -25.11
N GLN A 64 1.12 -49.78 -23.79
CA GLN A 64 1.49 -48.73 -22.85
C GLN A 64 2.97 -48.39 -23.04
N VAL A 65 3.24 -47.34 -23.81
CA VAL A 65 4.51 -46.61 -23.73
C VAL A 65 4.40 -45.69 -22.50
N PRO A 66 5.27 -45.82 -21.48
CA PRO A 66 5.29 -44.87 -20.39
C PRO A 66 5.70 -43.50 -20.96
N ILE A 67 4.81 -42.52 -20.90
CA ILE A 67 5.17 -41.12 -21.11
C ILE A 67 5.97 -40.72 -19.87
N ASP A 68 7.28 -40.88 -19.96
CA ASP A 68 8.21 -40.22 -19.05
C ASP A 68 7.99 -38.72 -19.21
N ASN A 69 7.38 -38.08 -18.21
CA ASN A 69 7.23 -36.62 -18.10
C ASN A 69 8.60 -35.97 -17.77
N GLY A 70 9.63 -36.30 -18.56
CA GLY A 70 11.03 -35.92 -18.32
C GLY A 70 11.57 -34.81 -19.23
N ASN A 71 10.87 -34.40 -20.29
CA ASN A 71 11.41 -33.44 -21.25
C ASN A 71 10.53 -32.19 -21.34
N SER A 72 10.76 -31.24 -20.43
CA SER A 72 10.42 -29.84 -20.70
C SER A 72 11.48 -29.28 -21.65
N ILE A 73 11.04 -28.63 -22.73
CA ILE A 73 11.92 -28.01 -23.71
C ILE A 73 12.50 -26.75 -23.06
N GLU A 74 13.78 -26.79 -22.66
CA GLU A 74 14.49 -25.61 -22.14
C GLU A 74 14.68 -24.57 -23.25
N MET A 75 13.93 -23.47 -23.18
CA MET A 75 14.31 -22.25 -23.88
C MET A 75 15.52 -21.64 -23.19
N ASN A 76 16.67 -21.72 -23.86
CA ASN A 76 17.92 -21.14 -23.40
C ASN A 76 17.94 -19.64 -23.70
N ASP A 77 17.42 -18.82 -22.77
CA ASP A 77 17.69 -17.39 -22.76
C ASP A 77 18.79 -17.05 -21.74
N SER A 78 19.54 -16.02 -22.13
CA SER A 78 20.90 -15.65 -21.77
C SER A 78 21.08 -15.01 -20.39
N GLY A 79 22.16 -15.37 -19.67
CA GLY A 79 22.93 -14.40 -18.89
C GLY A 79 22.70 -14.18 -17.39
N VAL A 80 22.02 -15.06 -16.64
CA VAL A 80 21.96 -14.99 -15.17
C VAL A 80 22.26 -16.38 -14.61
N GLU A 81 23.08 -16.49 -13.55
CA GLU A 81 23.38 -17.76 -12.86
C GLU A 81 22.07 -18.53 -12.60
N LYS A 82 21.77 -19.53 -13.45
CA LYS A 82 20.52 -20.30 -13.39
C LYS A 82 20.59 -21.26 -12.21
N GLY A 83 20.24 -20.78 -11.04
CA GLY A 83 19.88 -21.64 -9.93
C GLY A 83 18.58 -22.38 -10.21
N ARG A 84 18.38 -23.52 -9.56
CA ARG A 84 17.14 -24.29 -9.64
C ARG A 84 16.05 -23.59 -8.84
N LEU A 85 14.89 -23.37 -9.45
CA LEU A 85 13.70 -22.90 -8.76
C LEU A 85 13.17 -24.01 -7.83
N VAL A 86 13.02 -23.69 -6.55
CA VAL A 86 12.59 -24.62 -5.49
C VAL A 86 11.14 -24.38 -5.08
N GLY A 87 10.67 -23.14 -5.24
CA GLY A 87 9.29 -22.73 -5.02
C GLY A 87 9.06 -21.36 -5.63
N GLN A 88 7.81 -21.04 -5.92
CA GLN A 88 7.42 -19.74 -6.46
C GLN A 88 5.98 -19.43 -6.07
N GLU A 89 5.70 -18.15 -5.83
CA GLU A 89 4.35 -17.61 -5.75
C GLU A 89 4.20 -16.49 -6.79
N THR A 90 3.01 -16.38 -7.40
CA THR A 90 2.68 -15.36 -8.39
C THR A 90 1.53 -14.51 -7.86
N PHE A 91 1.73 -13.19 -7.87
CA PHE A 91 0.79 -12.19 -7.35
C PHE A 91 0.27 -11.34 -8.50
N ILE A 92 -1.05 -11.15 -8.58
CA ILE A 92 -1.68 -10.30 -9.59
C ILE A 92 -1.68 -8.85 -9.08
N ASP A 93 -0.94 -7.97 -9.75
CA ASP A 93 -0.79 -6.57 -9.33
C ASP A 93 -1.79 -5.64 -10.00
N VAL A 94 -2.00 -5.85 -11.31
CA VAL A 94 -2.96 -5.10 -12.11
C VAL A 94 -3.62 -6.05 -13.07
N GLU A 95 -4.94 -6.06 -13.06
CA GLU A 95 -5.76 -6.75 -14.04
C GLU A 95 -6.67 -5.75 -14.75
N SER A 96 -6.44 -5.56 -16.04
CA SER A 96 -7.26 -4.74 -16.90
C SER A 96 -7.35 -5.36 -18.30
N PRO A 97 -8.36 -5.01 -19.11
CA PRO A 97 -8.54 -5.61 -20.44
C PRO A 97 -7.34 -5.48 -21.39
N SER A 98 -6.47 -4.48 -21.20
CA SER A 98 -5.34 -4.18 -22.09
C SER A 98 -3.96 -4.36 -21.43
N LEU A 99 -3.93 -4.60 -20.12
CA LEU A 99 -2.69 -4.69 -19.35
C LEU A 99 -2.87 -5.65 -18.18
N TYR A 100 -2.03 -6.67 -18.18
CA TYR A 100 -1.89 -7.61 -17.07
C TYR A 100 -0.47 -7.49 -16.50
N ILE A 101 -0.38 -7.12 -15.22
CA ILE A 101 0.88 -7.06 -14.48
C ILE A 101 0.81 -8.07 -13.35
N SER A 102 1.79 -8.96 -13.30
CA SER A 102 1.98 -9.86 -12.17
C SER A 102 3.41 -9.81 -11.67
N SER A 103 3.58 -9.98 -10.37
CA SER A 103 4.88 -10.16 -9.75
C SER A 103 5.06 -11.60 -9.33
N THR A 104 6.29 -12.10 -9.37
CA THR A 104 6.66 -13.43 -8.89
C THR A 104 7.67 -13.30 -7.75
N ILE A 105 7.56 -14.18 -6.75
CA ILE A 105 8.60 -14.35 -5.75
C ILE A 105 9.07 -15.79 -5.81
N GLY A 106 10.28 -15.99 -6.32
CA GLY A 106 10.91 -17.31 -6.50
C GLY A 106 11.93 -17.61 -5.41
N LEU A 107 11.96 -18.84 -4.94
CA LEU A 107 12.99 -19.39 -4.05
C LEU A 107 13.98 -20.18 -4.91
N VAL A 108 15.23 -19.73 -4.96
CA VAL A 108 16.22 -20.27 -5.90
C VAL A 108 17.40 -20.88 -5.15
N ASN A 109 17.84 -22.06 -5.60
CA ASN A 109 19.06 -22.72 -5.15
C ASN A 109 20.14 -22.62 -6.22
N THR A 110 21.26 -21.98 -5.89
CA THR A 110 22.39 -21.80 -6.81
C THR A 110 23.58 -22.70 -6.48
N LYS A 111 23.53 -23.45 -5.37
CA LYS A 111 24.67 -24.19 -4.83
C LYS A 111 24.60 -25.70 -5.07
N ASP A 112 23.42 -26.30 -5.00
CA ASP A 112 23.26 -27.75 -5.07
C ASP A 112 21.87 -28.21 -5.57
N ASN A 113 21.64 -29.53 -5.57
CA ASN A 113 20.38 -30.15 -5.97
C ASN A 113 19.39 -30.38 -4.81
N SER A 114 19.64 -29.82 -3.62
CA SER A 114 18.78 -29.98 -2.44
C SER A 114 17.50 -29.15 -2.52
N LYS A 115 16.53 -29.43 -1.63
CA LYS A 115 15.30 -28.63 -1.49
C LYS A 115 15.53 -27.32 -0.69
N ASN A 116 16.77 -27.02 -0.32
CA ASN A 116 17.10 -25.72 0.28
C ASN A 116 17.14 -24.65 -0.81
N PHE A 117 17.07 -23.38 -0.42
CA PHE A 117 17.25 -22.25 -1.32
C PHE A 117 18.23 -21.24 -0.71
N ASP A 118 18.97 -20.52 -1.54
CA ASP A 118 20.00 -19.54 -1.15
C ASP A 118 19.79 -18.14 -1.74
N LYS A 119 18.75 -17.95 -2.56
CA LYS A 119 18.30 -16.64 -3.04
C LYS A 119 16.76 -16.58 -2.99
N ILE A 120 16.22 -15.41 -2.68
CA ILE A 120 14.81 -15.08 -2.92
C ILE A 120 14.81 -14.02 -4.03
N MET A 121 14.12 -14.31 -5.13
CA MET A 121 14.11 -13.48 -6.33
C MET A 121 12.73 -12.85 -6.51
N TYR A 122 12.69 -11.54 -6.71
CA TYR A 122 11.49 -10.79 -7.07
C TYR A 122 11.49 -10.52 -8.57
N GLY A 123 10.48 -11.03 -9.27
CA GLY A 123 10.23 -10.79 -10.67
C GLY A 123 9.00 -9.91 -10.88
N VAL A 124 9.02 -9.07 -11.91
CA VAL A 124 7.81 -8.43 -12.45
C VAL A 124 7.66 -8.88 -13.88
N SER A 125 6.47 -9.35 -14.23
CA SER A 125 6.08 -9.64 -15.60
C SER A 125 4.90 -8.74 -15.99
N SER A 126 5.01 -8.14 -17.16
CA SER A 126 3.91 -7.38 -17.76
C SER A 126 3.57 -7.96 -19.12
N MET A 127 2.28 -8.10 -19.37
CA MET A 127 1.72 -8.57 -20.62
C MET A 127 0.80 -7.46 -21.15
N VAL A 128 1.18 -6.90 -22.30
CA VAL A 128 0.41 -5.85 -22.98
C VAL A 128 -0.17 -6.45 -24.25
N ASP A 129 -1.48 -6.25 -24.46
CA ASP A 129 -2.13 -6.59 -25.73
C ASP A 129 -2.00 -5.40 -26.70
N MET A 130 -1.01 -5.50 -27.60
CA MET A 130 -0.78 -4.53 -28.68
C MET A 130 -1.52 -4.95 -29.95
N GLY A 131 -2.84 -5.09 -29.88
CA GLY A 131 -3.67 -5.44 -31.04
C GLY A 131 -3.47 -6.88 -31.52
N GLY A 132 -3.45 -7.83 -30.58
CA GLY A 132 -3.28 -9.27 -30.81
C GLY A 132 -1.85 -9.78 -30.63
N PHE A 133 -0.88 -8.89 -30.32
CA PHE A 133 0.49 -9.26 -30.01
C PHE A 133 0.79 -9.05 -28.53
N LEU A 134 1.20 -10.14 -27.88
CA LEU A 134 1.57 -10.18 -26.47
C LEU A 134 3.08 -9.95 -26.35
N LYS A 135 3.49 -8.85 -25.72
CA LYS A 135 4.89 -8.63 -25.36
C LYS A 135 5.07 -8.88 -23.87
N THR A 136 5.96 -9.81 -23.52
CA THR A 136 6.37 -10.07 -22.14
C THR A 136 7.74 -9.44 -21.88
N SER A 137 7.89 -8.84 -20.70
CA SER A 137 9.20 -8.46 -20.16
C SER A 137 9.25 -8.96 -18.72
N SER A 138 10.26 -9.75 -18.40
CA SER A 138 10.56 -10.17 -17.03
C SER A 138 11.94 -9.66 -16.64
N SER A 139 12.02 -9.07 -15.45
CA SER A 139 13.29 -8.79 -14.79
C SER A 139 13.22 -9.36 -13.40
N GLU A 140 14.11 -10.29 -13.07
CA GLU A 140 14.25 -10.84 -11.72
C GLU A 140 15.42 -10.19 -11.01
N LYS A 141 15.18 -9.78 -9.76
CA LYS A 141 16.16 -9.14 -8.89
C LYS A 141 16.12 -9.77 -7.50
N PRO A 142 17.27 -9.94 -6.83
CA PRO A 142 17.28 -10.52 -5.50
C PRO A 142 16.57 -9.60 -4.50
N VAL A 143 15.83 -10.22 -3.56
CA VAL A 143 15.39 -9.57 -2.33
C VAL A 143 16.62 -9.43 -1.43
N THR A 144 16.94 -8.20 -1.02
CA THR A 144 18.15 -7.89 -0.24
C THR A 144 17.85 -7.78 1.24
N ASP A 145 16.69 -7.22 1.59
CA ASP A 145 16.31 -6.94 2.97
C ASP A 145 14.85 -7.28 3.23
N TYR A 146 14.59 -7.74 4.46
CA TYR A 146 13.27 -7.80 5.06
C TYR A 146 13.27 -6.92 6.32
N SER A 147 12.30 -6.02 6.41
CA SER A 147 12.13 -5.11 7.55
C SER A 147 10.80 -5.38 8.26
N ASP A 148 10.84 -5.43 9.57
CA ASP A 148 9.68 -5.51 10.47
C ASP A 148 9.88 -4.46 11.56
N ILE A 149 9.33 -3.26 11.31
CA ILE A 149 9.61 -2.07 12.12
C ILE A 149 8.34 -1.66 12.87
N THR A 150 8.44 -1.62 14.19
CA THR A 150 7.39 -1.05 15.04
C THR A 150 7.70 0.41 15.30
N TYR A 151 6.73 1.27 15.00
CA TYR A 151 6.78 2.69 15.32
C TYR A 151 5.92 2.96 16.54
N ASP A 152 6.50 3.62 17.52
CA ASP A 152 5.83 4.09 18.72
C ASP A 152 5.72 5.61 18.65
N LEU A 153 4.50 6.13 18.60
CA LEU A 153 4.22 7.56 18.64
C LEU A 153 4.23 8.02 20.12
N ILE A 154 5.20 8.86 20.45
CA ILE A 154 5.55 9.30 21.79
C ILE A 154 5.17 10.78 21.96
N SER A 155 4.50 11.05 23.06
CA SER A 155 4.17 12.39 23.56
C SER A 155 5.40 13.13 24.08
N ASP A 156 5.32 14.44 24.18
CA ASP A 156 6.41 15.30 24.63
C ASP A 156 6.79 15.12 26.10
N ASP A 157 5.93 14.48 26.88
CA ASP A 157 6.19 14.04 28.25
C ASP A 157 6.90 12.67 28.33
N GLY A 158 7.20 12.05 27.18
CA GLY A 158 7.82 10.74 27.06
C GLY A 158 6.85 9.56 27.15
N THR A 159 5.55 9.79 27.27
CA THR A 159 4.55 8.71 27.31
C THR A 159 4.22 8.19 25.92
N LYS A 160 3.94 6.90 25.83
CA LYS A 160 3.64 6.21 24.57
C LYS A 160 2.13 6.28 24.29
N GLY A 161 1.75 6.87 23.17
CA GLY A 161 0.35 7.00 22.74
C GLY A 161 -0.10 5.82 21.87
N LEU A 162 0.41 5.73 20.65
CA LEU A 162 0.02 4.71 19.66
C LEU A 162 1.23 3.90 19.17
N SER A 163 1.03 2.61 18.90
CA SER A 163 1.99 1.81 18.12
C SER A 163 1.40 1.36 16.81
N PHE A 164 2.23 1.31 15.78
CA PHE A 164 1.89 0.63 14.53
C PHE A 164 3.12 -0.05 13.94
N ASN A 165 2.88 -1.08 13.13
CA ASN A 165 3.94 -1.89 12.55
C ASN A 165 3.92 -1.77 11.03
N VAL A 166 5.11 -1.64 10.43
CA VAL A 166 5.30 -1.63 8.97
C VAL A 166 6.29 -2.73 8.63
N LYS A 167 5.84 -3.65 7.77
CA LYS A 167 6.69 -4.67 7.19
C LYS A 167 6.94 -4.37 5.73
N SER A 168 8.16 -4.62 5.28
CA SER A 168 8.54 -4.39 3.89
C SER A 168 9.67 -5.28 3.43
N ILE A 169 9.81 -5.42 2.12
CA ILE A 169 10.96 -6.04 1.48
C ILE A 169 11.66 -5.03 0.56
N ASN A 170 12.98 -5.07 0.53
CA ASN A 170 13.78 -4.32 -0.44
C ASN A 170 14.29 -5.28 -1.51
N VAL A 171 14.28 -4.81 -2.76
CA VAL A 171 14.72 -5.56 -3.92
C VAL A 171 15.88 -4.81 -4.55
N ASP A 172 16.92 -5.53 -4.95
CA ASP A 172 18.11 -4.94 -5.56
C ASP A 172 17.75 -4.06 -6.78
N GLY A 173 18.34 -2.87 -6.83
CA GLY A 173 18.07 -1.86 -7.84
C GLY A 173 16.73 -1.13 -7.72
N GLN A 174 15.84 -1.50 -6.79
CA GLN A 174 14.62 -0.73 -6.51
C GLN A 174 14.87 0.37 -5.48
N THR A 175 14.32 1.56 -5.74
CA THR A 175 14.48 2.73 -4.86
C THR A 175 13.44 2.78 -3.73
N ARG A 176 12.38 1.98 -3.83
CA ARG A 176 11.25 1.97 -2.88
C ARG A 176 11.04 0.56 -2.33
N PRO A 177 10.80 0.41 -1.03
CA PRO A 177 10.40 -0.87 -0.48
C PRO A 177 9.03 -1.31 -1.02
N ILE A 178 8.81 -2.62 -1.03
CA ILE A 178 7.51 -3.23 -1.32
C ILE A 178 6.81 -3.47 0.01
N PHE A 179 5.58 -2.97 0.13
CA PHE A 179 4.74 -3.05 1.34
C PHE A 179 3.52 -3.95 1.18
N ASP A 180 3.38 -4.62 0.02
CA ASP A 180 2.25 -5.49 -0.25
C ASP A 180 2.19 -6.63 0.77
N LYS A 181 1.04 -6.78 1.43
CA LYS A 181 0.87 -7.67 2.57
C LYS A 181 1.15 -9.13 2.22
N GLU A 182 0.70 -9.59 1.05
CA GLU A 182 0.82 -10.99 0.64
C GLU A 182 2.25 -11.30 0.21
N LYS A 183 2.86 -10.41 -0.58
CA LYS A 183 4.26 -10.52 -0.99
C LYS A 183 5.21 -10.52 0.21
N VAL A 184 5.01 -9.59 1.14
CA VAL A 184 5.83 -9.46 2.35
C VAL A 184 5.63 -10.68 3.25
N ALA A 185 4.40 -11.19 3.40
CA ALA A 185 4.13 -12.40 4.18
C ALA A 185 4.78 -13.66 3.58
N TYR A 186 4.80 -13.78 2.25
CA TYR A 186 5.47 -14.88 1.57
C TYR A 186 6.99 -14.87 1.82
N VAL A 187 7.63 -13.70 1.69
CA VAL A 187 9.06 -13.55 2.01
C VAL A 187 9.34 -13.79 3.49
N GLU A 188 8.49 -13.31 4.40
CA GLU A 188 8.62 -13.57 5.84
C GLU A 188 8.57 -15.08 6.15
N SER A 189 7.65 -15.80 5.51
CA SER A 189 7.52 -17.25 5.64
C SER A 189 8.76 -17.98 5.10
N ALA A 190 9.24 -17.58 3.91
CA ALA A 190 10.46 -18.12 3.33
C ALA A 190 11.67 -17.88 4.25
N ILE A 191 11.85 -16.68 4.78
CA ILE A 191 12.95 -16.36 5.70
C ILE A 191 12.94 -17.25 6.95
N LYS A 192 11.76 -17.55 7.50
CA LYS A 192 11.58 -18.41 8.68
C LYS A 192 11.68 -19.92 8.37
N SER A 193 11.72 -20.30 7.10
CA SER A 193 11.76 -21.70 6.68
C SER A 193 13.08 -22.38 7.11
N PRO A 194 13.05 -23.64 7.60
CA PRO A 194 14.27 -24.40 7.89
C PRO A 194 15.13 -24.65 6.63
N ASN A 195 14.53 -24.55 5.44
CA ASN A 195 15.19 -24.74 4.15
C ASN A 195 15.88 -23.45 3.64
N ASN A 196 15.74 -22.33 4.35
CA ASN A 196 16.38 -21.07 4.00
C ASN A 196 17.89 -21.10 4.28
N LYS A 197 18.68 -20.78 3.25
CA LYS A 197 20.13 -20.53 3.29
C LYS A 197 20.50 -19.21 2.60
N ALA A 198 19.51 -18.35 2.35
CA ALA A 198 19.68 -17.08 1.69
C ALA A 198 20.30 -16.03 2.63
N ASP A 199 21.17 -15.21 2.06
CA ASP A 199 21.80 -14.08 2.76
C ASP A 199 20.92 -12.83 2.60
N ILE A 200 19.84 -12.79 3.39
CA ILE A 200 18.90 -11.66 3.43
C ILE A 200 19.05 -10.95 4.77
N ALA A 201 19.29 -9.64 4.74
CA ALA A 201 19.36 -8.85 5.96
C ALA A 201 17.96 -8.71 6.58
N VAL A 202 17.83 -9.11 7.84
CA VAL A 202 16.57 -9.05 8.60
C VAL A 202 16.66 -7.92 9.62
N HIS A 203 15.91 -6.84 9.39
CA HIS A 203 15.85 -5.68 10.27
C HIS A 203 14.59 -5.75 11.12
N LYS A 204 14.76 -5.98 12.42
CA LYS A 204 13.68 -5.94 13.42
C LYS A 204 13.97 -4.81 14.39
N GLU A 205 13.25 -3.70 14.24
CA GLU A 205 13.54 -2.48 14.97
C GLU A 205 12.30 -1.90 15.63
N ASN A 206 12.50 -1.22 16.75
CA ASN A 206 11.51 -0.32 17.34
C ASN A 206 12.00 1.11 17.18
N ARG A 207 11.16 1.96 16.61
CA ARG A 207 11.46 3.38 16.38
C ARG A 207 10.46 4.25 17.10
N SER A 208 10.97 5.22 17.85
CA SER A 208 10.13 6.23 18.44
C SER A 208 9.93 7.38 17.47
N LEU A 209 8.68 7.78 17.31
CA LEU A 209 8.25 8.93 16.55
C LEU A 209 7.68 9.94 17.52
N ARG A 210 7.90 11.22 17.24
CA ARG A 210 7.29 12.31 17.98
C ARG A 210 6.55 13.21 17.01
N HIS A 211 5.40 13.74 17.40
CA HIS A 211 4.67 14.68 16.58
C HIS A 211 5.18 16.11 16.84
N ASP A 212 5.59 16.83 15.80
CA ASP A 212 5.85 18.28 15.89
C ASP A 212 4.59 19.06 15.45
N GLN A 213 4.69 20.35 15.10
CA GLN A 213 3.51 21.10 14.63
C GLN A 213 2.99 20.65 13.25
N ILE A 214 3.81 19.92 12.46
CA ILE A 214 3.61 19.71 11.02
C ILE A 214 3.53 18.20 10.68
N SER A 215 4.26 17.34 11.39
CA SER A 215 4.45 15.93 11.03
C SER A 215 5.03 15.07 12.16
N MET A 216 5.09 13.75 11.92
CA MET A 216 5.86 12.82 12.75
C MET A 216 7.37 12.89 12.41
N GLN A 217 8.20 13.12 13.42
CA GLN A 217 9.66 13.10 13.34
C GLN A 217 10.27 11.88 14.03
N ASN A 218 11.40 11.39 13.50
CA ASN A 218 12.17 10.26 14.05
C ASN A 218 13.19 10.78 15.09
N VAL A 219 12.76 11.08 16.33
CA VAL A 219 13.58 11.74 17.36
C VAL A 219 13.75 10.85 18.61
N ALA A 220 14.87 11.02 19.34
CA ALA A 220 15.14 10.31 20.58
C ALA A 220 14.21 10.73 21.74
N ASN A 221 13.91 9.77 22.64
CA ASN A 221 12.95 9.92 23.74
C ASN A 221 13.49 10.74 24.92
N TYR A 222 12.87 11.89 25.20
CA TYR A 222 13.06 12.62 26.45
C TYR A 222 11.80 13.42 26.80
N ASN A 223 11.42 13.45 28.08
CA ASN A 223 10.36 14.32 28.58
C ASN A 223 10.85 15.78 28.50
N ILE A 224 10.35 16.54 27.53
CA ILE A 224 10.64 17.96 27.39
C ILE A 224 9.62 18.86 28.10
N MET A 225 8.49 18.29 28.54
CA MET A 225 7.43 19.02 29.22
C MET A 225 7.79 19.32 30.68
N LYS A 226 8.65 18.51 31.31
CA LYS A 226 9.01 18.66 32.73
C LYS A 226 9.51 20.06 33.11
N ASP A 227 10.23 20.71 32.20
CA ASP A 227 10.82 22.05 32.38
C ASP A 227 10.08 23.12 31.57
N ALA A 228 8.85 22.82 31.12
CA ALA A 228 8.04 23.77 30.38
C ALA A 228 7.70 24.99 31.24
N ILE A 229 7.73 26.17 30.64
CA ILE A 229 7.35 27.42 31.32
C ILE A 229 5.84 27.60 31.09
N PRO A 230 4.99 27.63 32.13
CA PRO A 230 3.57 27.90 31.95
C PRO A 230 3.33 29.23 31.26
N LYS A 231 2.34 29.27 30.36
CA LYS A 231 1.83 30.54 29.85
C LYS A 231 1.07 31.24 30.98
N LYS A 232 1.20 32.57 31.07
CA LYS A 232 0.44 33.35 32.04
C LYS A 232 -1.05 33.16 31.78
N SER A 233 -1.78 32.68 32.78
CA SER A 233 -3.23 32.47 32.68
C SER A 233 -3.98 33.78 32.44
N TYR A 234 -5.08 33.72 31.70
CA TYR A 234 -6.06 34.80 31.66
C TYR A 234 -6.82 34.82 32.99
N GLY A 235 -6.90 35.97 33.65
CA GLY A 235 -7.72 36.11 34.86
C GLY A 235 -7.38 35.13 36.00
N LYS A 236 -8.40 34.63 36.70
CA LYS A 236 -8.26 33.70 37.83
C LYS A 236 -8.88 32.33 37.52
N LEU A 237 -8.49 31.34 38.30
CA LEU A 237 -9.08 30.00 38.24
C LEU A 237 -10.54 30.07 38.69
N ALA A 238 -11.46 29.83 37.77
CA ALA A 238 -12.90 29.81 38.01
C ALA A 238 -13.44 28.40 38.28
N GLY A 239 -12.72 27.36 37.84
CA GLY A 239 -13.05 25.98 38.14
C GLY A 239 -11.97 25.00 37.73
N SER A 240 -12.12 23.74 38.14
CA SER A 240 -11.16 22.69 37.78
C SER A 240 -11.80 21.30 37.81
N GLN A 241 -11.16 20.36 37.12
CA GLN A 241 -11.58 18.96 37.09
C GLN A 241 -10.35 18.05 37.10
N GLU A 242 -10.34 17.05 37.97
CA GLU A 242 -9.35 15.96 37.90
C GLU A 242 -9.93 14.80 37.06
N VAL A 243 -9.09 14.25 36.18
CA VAL A 243 -9.41 13.12 35.31
C VAL A 243 -8.27 12.12 35.41
N THR A 244 -8.59 10.85 35.65
CA THR A 244 -7.62 9.75 35.58
C THR A 244 -7.84 8.97 34.29
N ILE A 245 -6.78 8.83 33.49
CA ILE A 245 -6.76 8.12 32.21
C ILE A 245 -5.67 7.04 32.31
N GLY A 246 -6.07 5.78 32.44
CA GLY A 246 -5.13 4.71 32.74
C GLY A 246 -4.36 4.98 34.03
N ASN A 247 -3.03 5.08 33.93
CA ASN A 247 -2.15 5.41 35.06
C ASN A 247 -1.83 6.91 35.18
N ASP A 248 -2.26 7.72 34.23
CA ASP A 248 -1.98 9.15 34.19
C ASP A 248 -3.08 9.96 34.88
N LYS A 249 -2.67 10.97 35.63
CA LYS A 249 -3.57 11.96 36.25
C LYS A 249 -3.48 13.28 35.51
N TYR A 250 -4.63 13.76 35.07
CA TYR A 250 -4.79 15.04 34.41
C TYR A 250 -5.60 15.96 35.31
N TRP A 251 -5.09 17.16 35.55
CA TRP A 251 -5.85 18.24 36.17
C TRP A 251 -6.15 19.29 35.10
N LEU A 252 -7.44 19.49 34.84
CA LEU A 252 -7.95 20.48 33.90
C LEU A 252 -8.32 21.74 34.67
N GLY A 253 -7.71 22.86 34.33
CA GLY A 253 -8.01 24.18 34.91
C GLY A 253 -8.85 25.03 33.97
N TYR A 254 -9.81 25.75 34.51
CA TYR A 254 -10.71 26.64 33.76
C TYR A 254 -10.57 28.06 34.29
N TYR A 255 -10.08 28.96 33.44
CA TYR A 255 -9.74 30.32 33.83
C TYR A 255 -10.68 31.34 33.19
N SER A 256 -11.07 32.35 33.98
CA SER A 256 -11.97 33.43 33.56
C SER A 256 -11.43 34.80 33.98
N THR A 257 -11.60 35.83 33.13
CA THR A 257 -11.22 37.21 33.45
C THR A 257 -12.20 37.95 34.38
N ASP A 258 -13.45 37.49 34.44
CA ASP A 258 -14.55 38.07 35.22
C ASP A 258 -14.99 37.19 36.40
N ASP A 259 -14.19 36.18 36.77
CA ASP A 259 -14.48 35.17 37.80
C ASP A 259 -15.79 34.37 37.53
N ASN A 260 -16.28 34.35 36.28
CA ASN A 260 -17.47 33.61 35.85
C ASN A 260 -17.09 32.30 35.15
N MET A 261 -17.35 31.18 35.82
CA MET A 261 -17.07 29.84 35.27
C MET A 261 -17.84 29.55 33.97
N ASN A 262 -18.97 30.24 33.73
CA ASN A 262 -19.76 30.11 32.50
C ASN A 262 -19.23 30.88 31.30
N ASP A 263 -18.11 31.57 31.47
CA ASP A 263 -17.46 32.34 30.42
C ASP A 263 -15.94 32.11 30.39
N ALA A 264 -15.49 30.92 30.79
CA ALA A 264 -14.08 30.58 30.81
C ALA A 264 -13.43 30.80 29.43
N GLU A 265 -12.36 31.59 29.39
CA GLU A 265 -11.64 31.89 28.15
C GLU A 265 -10.40 31.00 27.96
N MET A 266 -9.98 30.24 28.99
CA MET A 266 -8.81 29.39 28.90
C MET A 266 -8.98 28.06 29.63
N VAL A 267 -8.65 26.98 28.94
CA VAL A 267 -8.59 25.61 29.46
C VAL A 267 -7.14 25.17 29.54
N THR A 268 -6.68 24.75 30.70
CA THR A 268 -5.31 24.25 30.91
C THR A 268 -5.29 22.79 31.27
N ILE A 269 -4.13 22.16 31.11
CA ILE A 269 -3.87 20.80 31.55
C ILE A 269 -2.56 20.76 32.32
N LYS A 270 -2.61 20.10 33.47
CA LYS A 270 -1.45 19.62 34.20
C LYS A 270 -1.48 18.10 34.23
N LYS A 271 -0.49 17.45 33.59
CA LYS A 271 -0.38 15.99 33.59
C LYS A 271 0.68 15.54 34.59
N ASN A 272 0.27 14.74 35.58
CA ASN A 272 1.12 14.26 36.66
C ASN A 272 1.88 15.44 37.31
N ASP A 273 3.21 15.34 37.39
CA ASP A 273 4.08 16.36 37.97
C ASP A 273 4.57 17.42 36.97
N ASN A 274 4.14 17.37 35.70
CA ASN A 274 4.53 18.38 34.72
C ASN A 274 3.89 19.74 35.04
N PRO A 275 4.45 20.84 34.52
CA PRO A 275 3.84 22.16 34.56
C PRO A 275 2.45 22.18 33.91
N GLU A 276 1.60 23.10 34.38
CA GLU A 276 0.28 23.35 33.82
C GLU A 276 0.41 24.19 32.54
N LEU A 277 -0.13 23.70 31.43
CA LEU A 277 -0.01 24.32 30.11
C LEU A 277 -1.39 24.60 29.50
N TRP A 278 -1.46 25.61 28.64
CA TRP A 278 -2.70 25.99 27.95
C TRP A 278 -3.03 24.99 26.85
N VAL A 279 -4.28 24.51 26.75
CA VAL A 279 -4.76 23.74 25.60
C VAL A 279 -4.98 24.69 24.43
N ARG A 280 -4.17 24.53 23.38
CA ARG A 280 -4.27 25.33 22.16
C ARG A 280 -5.13 24.66 21.11
N ASP A 281 -4.90 23.38 20.84
CA ASP A 281 -5.62 22.66 19.79
C ASP A 281 -5.82 21.19 20.14
N VAL A 282 -6.93 20.62 19.66
CA VAL A 282 -7.17 19.17 19.62
C VAL A 282 -7.28 18.75 18.16
N THR A 283 -6.29 18.03 17.65
CA THR A 283 -6.24 17.61 16.25
C THR A 283 -6.46 16.10 16.13
N LEU A 284 -7.45 15.71 15.34
CA LEU A 284 -7.79 14.33 15.01
C LEU A 284 -7.12 13.96 13.68
N TYR A 285 -6.06 13.15 13.74
CA TYR A 285 -5.33 12.73 12.55
C TYR A 285 -5.92 11.45 11.94
N ASN A 286 -6.07 11.47 10.62
CA ASN A 286 -6.23 10.27 9.79
C ASN A 286 -4.96 10.12 8.94
N ALA A 287 -4.00 9.35 9.44
CA ALA A 287 -2.72 9.17 8.76
C ALA A 287 -2.74 7.93 7.87
N THR A 288 -2.25 8.10 6.64
CA THR A 288 -2.05 7.01 5.66
C THR A 288 -0.56 6.79 5.46
N ILE A 289 -0.08 5.63 5.88
CA ILE A 289 1.30 5.19 5.74
C ILE A 289 1.44 4.38 4.45
N ASN A 290 2.41 4.76 3.63
CA ASN A 290 2.67 4.21 2.30
C ASN A 290 1.43 4.27 1.38
N PRO A 291 0.85 5.46 1.12
CA PRO A 291 -0.43 5.63 0.40
C PRO A 291 -0.41 5.05 -1.02
N LYS A 292 0.77 4.98 -1.66
CA LYS A 292 0.96 4.44 -3.01
C LYS A 292 1.20 2.92 -3.04
N SER A 293 1.14 2.24 -1.89
CA SER A 293 1.22 0.79 -1.84
C SER A 293 -0.13 0.16 -2.18
N SER A 294 -0.13 -1.12 -2.56
CA SER A 294 -1.35 -1.91 -2.80
C SER A 294 -2.24 -2.04 -1.56
N ASN A 295 -1.65 -1.95 -0.37
CA ASN A 295 -2.36 -2.01 0.90
C ASN A 295 -1.81 -0.98 1.90
N PRO A 296 -2.19 0.30 1.77
CA PRO A 296 -1.71 1.35 2.65
C PRO A 296 -2.22 1.15 4.08
N LEU A 297 -1.35 1.37 5.06
CA LEU A 297 -1.73 1.29 6.46
C LEU A 297 -2.40 2.60 6.88
N LYS A 298 -3.63 2.51 7.37
CA LYS A 298 -4.39 3.67 7.88
C LYS A 298 -4.41 3.62 9.40
N ILE A 299 -3.97 4.71 10.03
CA ILE A 299 -4.00 4.86 11.48
C ILE A 299 -4.76 6.14 11.85
N LYS A 300 -5.40 6.11 13.01
CA LYS A 300 -6.03 7.28 13.62
C LYS A 300 -5.41 7.51 14.98
N TYR A 301 -5.18 8.77 15.31
CA TYR A 301 -4.71 9.19 16.62
C TYR A 301 -5.08 10.66 16.83
N SER A 302 -5.14 11.06 18.10
CA SER A 302 -5.43 12.42 18.50
C SER A 302 -4.19 13.09 19.05
N LEU A 303 -4.02 14.37 18.74
CA LEU A 303 -2.95 15.23 19.23
C LEU A 303 -3.57 16.37 20.03
N VAL A 304 -3.19 16.49 21.30
CA VAL A 304 -3.50 17.66 22.12
C VAL A 304 -2.27 18.57 22.11
N THR A 305 -2.40 19.71 21.45
CA THR A 305 -1.36 20.74 21.40
C THR A 305 -1.50 21.65 22.60
N LEU A 306 -0.43 21.73 23.38
CA LEU A 306 -0.32 22.57 24.57
C LEU A 306 0.62 23.74 24.30
N GLU A 307 0.39 24.87 24.94
CA GLU A 307 1.23 26.06 24.86
C GLU A 307 1.81 26.42 26.23
N GLY A 308 3.13 26.60 26.26
CA GLY A 308 3.89 27.04 27.43
C GLY A 308 4.94 28.08 27.03
N GLY A 309 4.86 29.28 27.61
CA GLY A 309 5.72 30.40 27.24
C GLY A 309 5.66 30.63 25.72
N ASP A 310 6.82 30.54 25.06
CA ASP A 310 6.95 30.69 23.60
C ASP A 310 7.07 29.33 22.86
N ARG A 311 6.72 28.22 23.50
CA ARG A 311 6.84 26.86 22.94
C ARG A 311 5.52 26.12 22.95
N THR A 312 5.35 25.22 21.98
CA THR A 312 4.24 24.26 21.94
C THR A 312 4.72 22.87 22.29
N TYR A 313 3.83 22.09 22.89
CA TYR A 313 4.04 20.72 23.29
C TYR A 313 2.90 19.84 22.78
N ALA A 314 3.18 18.55 22.57
CA ALA A 314 2.26 17.58 22.00
C ALA A 314 2.00 16.43 22.99
N LEU A 315 0.74 16.14 23.26
CA LEU A 315 0.30 14.90 23.91
C LEU A 315 -0.51 14.06 22.92
N ILE A 316 -0.14 12.80 22.73
CA ILE A 316 -0.91 11.81 21.97
C ILE A 316 -1.73 10.97 22.96
N ASP A 317 -2.99 11.33 23.14
CA ASP A 317 -3.93 10.65 24.04
C ASP A 317 -5.38 10.83 23.54
N ASP A 318 -5.95 9.76 23.00
CA ASP A 318 -7.31 9.76 22.43
C ASP A 318 -8.39 9.97 23.50
N GLN A 319 -8.18 9.50 24.73
CA GLN A 319 -9.16 9.68 25.80
C GLN A 319 -9.19 11.12 26.27
N LEU A 320 -8.01 11.72 26.43
CA LEU A 320 -7.89 13.15 26.77
C LEU A 320 -8.50 14.03 25.69
N ALA A 321 -8.19 13.76 24.42
CA ALA A 321 -8.75 14.51 23.29
C ALA A 321 -10.29 14.46 23.28
N ASN A 322 -10.89 13.28 23.50
CA ASN A 322 -12.34 13.15 23.56
C ASN A 322 -12.96 13.95 24.71
N ILE A 323 -12.32 13.98 25.88
CA ILE A 323 -12.77 14.79 27.02
C ILE A 323 -12.71 16.28 26.68
N LEU A 324 -11.61 16.75 26.08
CA LEU A 324 -11.46 18.15 25.70
C LEU A 324 -12.47 18.57 24.62
N ILE A 325 -12.78 17.69 23.65
CA ILE A 325 -13.83 17.94 22.66
C ILE A 325 -15.19 18.13 23.35
N GLN A 326 -15.50 17.33 24.38
CA GLN A 326 -16.74 17.52 25.15
C GLN A 326 -16.74 18.82 25.95
N VAL A 327 -15.60 19.20 26.53
CA VAL A 327 -15.42 20.50 27.23
C VAL A 327 -15.68 21.65 26.26
N PHE A 328 -15.03 21.66 25.09
CA PHE A 328 -15.18 22.75 24.12
C PHE A 328 -16.55 22.81 23.43
N ASN A 329 -17.30 21.70 23.42
CA ASN A 329 -18.68 21.67 22.92
C ASN A 329 -19.73 22.12 23.95
N ASN A 330 -19.35 22.34 25.21
CA ASN A 330 -20.25 22.86 26.23
C ASN A 330 -20.28 24.40 26.17
N ASP A 331 -21.49 24.98 26.15
CA ASP A 331 -21.73 26.43 26.08
C ASP A 331 -20.94 27.24 27.12
N GLN A 332 -20.68 26.62 28.27
CA GLN A 332 -19.87 27.16 29.36
C GLN A 332 -18.44 27.56 28.92
N PHE A 333 -17.89 26.91 27.90
CA PHE A 333 -16.51 27.07 27.42
C PHE A 333 -16.44 27.68 26.02
N LYS A 334 -17.53 28.28 25.53
CA LYS A 334 -17.61 28.86 24.18
C LYS A 334 -16.49 29.89 23.88
N ASN A 335 -15.99 30.61 24.89
CA ASN A 335 -14.93 31.59 24.70
C ASN A 335 -13.56 30.90 24.60
N ALA A 336 -13.28 29.93 25.46
CA ALA A 336 -12.10 29.08 25.33
C ALA A 336 -12.06 28.35 23.97
N ALA A 337 -13.22 27.87 23.48
CA ALA A 337 -13.34 27.22 22.17
C ALA A 337 -13.16 28.16 20.97
N LYS A 338 -13.24 29.49 21.14
CA LYS A 338 -12.84 30.46 20.08
C LYS A 338 -11.33 30.61 19.99
N LEU A 339 -10.64 30.40 21.11
CA LEU A 339 -9.19 30.55 21.21
C LEU A 339 -8.46 29.21 21.01
N SER A 340 -9.20 28.10 21.06
CA SER A 340 -8.66 26.74 20.93
C SER A 340 -9.40 25.99 19.82
N GLY A 341 -8.68 25.38 18.88
CA GLY A 341 -9.29 24.72 17.73
C GLY A 341 -9.51 23.22 17.93
N VAL A 342 -10.58 22.68 17.35
CA VAL A 342 -10.72 21.24 17.09
C VAL A 342 -10.59 21.01 15.60
N TRP A 343 -9.57 20.26 15.20
CA TRP A 343 -9.20 20.06 13.80
C TRP A 343 -9.29 18.59 13.41
N GLN A 344 -9.56 18.35 12.14
CA GLN A 344 -9.40 17.03 11.54
C GLN A 344 -8.42 17.14 10.37
N VAL A 345 -7.34 16.36 10.43
CA VAL A 345 -6.23 16.46 9.46
C VAL A 345 -5.99 15.11 8.82
N ASN A 346 -5.91 15.10 7.49
CA ASN A 346 -5.42 13.94 6.75
C ASN A 346 -3.93 14.12 6.51
N SER A 347 -3.14 13.09 6.79
CA SER A 347 -1.68 13.14 6.60
C SER A 347 -1.20 11.90 5.87
N GLU A 348 -0.18 12.06 5.04
CA GLU A 348 0.40 10.98 4.25
C GLU A 348 1.88 10.84 4.56
N TYR A 349 2.33 9.59 4.74
CA TYR A 349 3.71 9.28 5.08
C TYR A 349 4.24 8.16 4.20
N MET A 350 5.55 8.16 3.96
CA MET A 350 6.26 7.08 3.27
C MET A 350 7.40 6.57 4.14
N THR A 351 7.54 5.25 4.20
CA THR A 351 8.66 4.58 4.86
C THR A 351 9.80 4.42 3.87
N THR A 352 11.02 4.79 4.26
CA THR A 352 12.23 4.59 3.47
C THR A 352 12.78 3.17 3.60
N THR A 353 13.73 2.79 2.73
CA THR A 353 14.47 1.51 2.83
C THR A 353 15.18 1.32 4.16
N LYS A 354 15.57 2.41 4.82
CA LYS A 354 16.19 2.41 6.16
C LYS A 354 15.16 2.56 7.29
N GLY A 355 13.86 2.44 7.02
CA GLY A 355 12.83 2.53 8.05
C GLY A 355 12.59 3.92 8.65
N ALA A 356 13.06 4.99 8.01
CA ALA A 356 12.66 6.34 8.40
C ALA A 356 11.27 6.64 7.83
N LEU A 357 10.38 7.19 8.67
CA LEU A 357 9.08 7.70 8.22
C LEU A 357 9.25 9.16 7.75
N MET A 358 8.79 9.47 6.55
CA MET A 358 8.88 10.80 5.94
C MET A 358 7.49 11.30 5.56
N PRO A 359 7.13 12.56 5.85
CA PRO A 359 5.90 13.14 5.33
C PRO A 359 5.96 13.23 3.81
N MET A 360 4.90 12.79 3.15
CA MET A 360 4.64 13.12 1.76
C MET A 360 3.93 14.47 1.79
N SER A 361 4.66 15.55 1.45
CA SER A 361 4.23 16.97 1.46
C SER A 361 2.72 17.20 1.63
N GLU A 362 2.36 18.04 2.60
CA GLU A 362 0.99 18.50 2.87
C GLU A 362 0.24 18.74 1.55
N VAL A 363 -0.82 17.98 1.33
CA VAL A 363 -1.78 18.30 0.27
C VAL A 363 -2.49 19.56 0.75
N GLU A 364 -2.09 20.71 0.19
CA GLU A 364 -2.79 22.01 0.36
C GLU A 364 -4.29 21.90 0.03
#